data_AF-A0A3B1E7J4-F1
#
_entry.id   AF-A0A3B1E7J4-F1
#
_cell.length_a   1.000
_cell.length_b   1.000
_cell.length_c   1.000
_cell.angle_alpha   90.00
_cell.angle_beta   90.00
_cell.angle_gamma   90.00
#
_symmetry.space_group_name_H-M   'P 1'
#
loop_
_entity.id
_entity.type
_entity.pdbx_description
1 polymer ?
#
loop_
_entity_poly.entity_id
_entity_poly.type
_entity_poly.pdbx_seq_one_letter_code
_entity_poly.pdbx_strand_id
1 'polypeptide(L)'
;DAPEVLLHLANALSTAGHAAPAESVLHEYLEHHPNSIPGLNALAGVLEHQNRLDDATEIARRVLELDAGNDAALGMLARSLRAAGRYDEAFAVLKPVIDQEPTPERIMILAPIYLATKRFDDCLHLIESLLDSHDLPTPTKASTIFLLAEAHAGLGDRERAFLAYQRANALYPASFNRERFEQRYDQIRDAFTPDTLHASPRANLDASRCVFIVGMPRSGTSLIEQILDAHPRAHGCGELIELSHIIDGLAEQQHAKAPACLANLSQSELTKAGNRYLDHITSHAPDADLLIDKLPHNFEYLGLIHRMLPGAHIIHCTRNPIDTCLSCYFTPLSIWHAYSNDLTNLGFAYAQYTNLMQYWQDTCCLPCLDVQYESVITDIEAQARRILGFVGLPWNDACLRFYESTRTVTTASVDQVRQPIYTSSVERWRQYEHHLAPLIDALRTAGVELPGID
;
A
#
# COMPACT_ATOMS: atom_id res chain seq x y z
N ASP A 1 -38.90 -5.12 -2.19
CA ASP A 1 -39.55 -3.97 -1.53
C ASP A 1 -39.02 -3.62 -0.13
N ALA A 2 -37.85 -4.12 0.30
CA ALA A 2 -37.22 -3.63 1.53
C ALA A 2 -35.91 -2.91 1.18
N PRO A 3 -35.89 -1.57 1.06
CA PRO A 3 -34.72 -0.79 0.69
C PRO A 3 -33.49 -1.07 1.58
N GLU A 4 -33.73 -1.36 2.85
CA GLU A 4 -32.70 -1.73 3.83
C GLU A 4 -31.99 -3.04 3.44
N VAL A 5 -32.68 -3.98 2.79
CA VAL A 5 -32.09 -5.26 2.37
C VAL A 5 -31.06 -5.06 1.26
N LEU A 6 -31.33 -4.17 0.29
CA LEU A 6 -30.37 -3.87 -0.78
C LEU A 6 -29.12 -3.18 -0.22
N LEU A 7 -29.29 -2.23 0.69
CA LEU A 7 -28.16 -1.54 1.31
C LEU A 7 -27.32 -2.50 2.19
N HIS A 8 -27.96 -3.37 2.96
CA HIS A 8 -27.24 -4.40 3.73
C HIS A 8 -26.53 -5.42 2.82
N LEU A 9 -27.16 -5.84 1.72
CA LEU A 9 -26.55 -6.72 0.73
C LEU A 9 -25.32 -6.07 0.10
N ALA A 10 -25.42 -4.81 -0.34
CA ALA A 10 -24.31 -4.06 -0.91
C ALA A 10 -23.13 -3.95 0.07
N ASN A 11 -23.40 -3.61 1.33
CA ASN A 11 -22.38 -3.52 2.36
C ASN A 11 -21.71 -4.88 2.64
N ALA A 12 -22.49 -5.96 2.66
CA ALA A 12 -21.96 -7.31 2.82
C ALA A 12 -21.09 -7.72 1.63
N LEU A 13 -21.52 -7.44 0.40
CA LEU A 13 -20.76 -7.68 -0.83
C LEU A 13 -19.44 -6.88 -0.83
N SER A 14 -19.49 -5.60 -0.47
CA SER A 14 -18.30 -4.74 -0.38
C SER A 14 -17.31 -5.26 0.67
N THR A 15 -17.80 -5.62 1.86
CA THR A 15 -16.98 -6.20 2.93
C THR A 15 -16.36 -7.54 2.52
N ALA A 16 -17.07 -8.31 1.69
CA ALA A 16 -16.59 -9.57 1.13
C ALA A 16 -15.68 -9.40 -0.10
N GLY A 17 -15.32 -8.16 -0.47
CA GLY A 17 -14.45 -7.87 -1.63
C GLY A 17 -15.14 -7.97 -2.99
N HIS A 18 -16.46 -8.19 -3.02
CA HIS A 18 -17.27 -8.23 -4.24
C HIS A 18 -17.72 -6.83 -4.65
N ALA A 19 -16.76 -5.97 -5.01
CA ALA A 19 -17.01 -4.56 -5.28
C ALA A 19 -17.95 -4.30 -6.48
N ALA A 20 -17.80 -5.01 -7.60
CA ALA A 20 -18.67 -4.80 -8.77
C ALA A 20 -20.13 -5.23 -8.51
N PRO A 21 -20.41 -6.40 -7.90
CA PRO A 21 -21.76 -6.71 -7.43
C PRO A 21 -22.31 -5.69 -6.42
N ALA A 22 -21.48 -5.23 -5.47
CA ALA A 22 -21.90 -4.22 -4.50
C ALA A 22 -22.31 -2.91 -5.19
N GLU A 23 -21.54 -2.45 -6.16
CA GLU A 23 -21.83 -1.25 -6.96
C GLU A 23 -23.15 -1.40 -7.71
N SER A 24 -23.38 -2.54 -8.39
CA SER A 24 -24.62 -2.78 -9.12
C SER A 24 -25.86 -2.71 -8.22
N VAL A 25 -25.77 -3.30 -7.02
CA VAL A 25 -26.86 -3.26 -6.03
C VAL A 25 -27.08 -1.84 -5.49
N LEU A 26 -26.01 -1.06 -5.35
CA LEU A 26 -26.10 0.34 -4.90
C LEU A 26 -26.71 1.26 -5.95
N HIS A 27 -26.39 1.06 -7.23
CA HIS A 27 -27.07 1.78 -8.31
C HIS A 27 -28.57 1.47 -8.34
N GLU A 28 -28.97 0.19 -8.25
CA GLU A 28 -30.38 -0.21 -8.16
C GLU A 28 -31.07 0.44 -6.95
N TYR A 29 -30.41 0.45 -5.78
CA TYR A 29 -30.95 1.11 -4.59
C TYR A 29 -31.12 2.63 -4.81
N LEU A 30 -30.14 3.29 -5.42
CA LEU A 30 -30.15 4.74 -5.64
C LEU A 30 -31.10 5.18 -6.76
N GLU A 31 -31.48 4.31 -7.69
CA GLU A 31 -32.56 4.58 -8.67
C GLU A 31 -33.89 4.87 -7.96
N HIS A 32 -34.16 4.19 -6.86
CA HIS A 32 -35.36 4.38 -6.05
C HIS A 32 -35.17 5.37 -4.90
N HIS A 33 -33.93 5.60 -4.48
CA HIS A 33 -33.58 6.47 -3.34
C HIS A 33 -32.41 7.43 -3.64
N PRO A 34 -32.54 8.34 -4.62
CA PRO A 34 -31.42 9.09 -5.18
C PRO A 34 -30.71 10.06 -4.22
N ASN A 35 -31.37 10.44 -3.12
CA ASN A 35 -30.81 11.32 -2.09
C ASN A 35 -30.55 10.58 -0.76
N SER A 36 -30.51 9.25 -0.77
CA SER A 36 -30.17 8.46 0.42
C SER A 36 -28.69 8.62 0.75
N ILE A 37 -28.38 9.43 1.77
CA ILE A 37 -27.01 9.62 2.27
C ILE A 37 -26.33 8.29 2.60
N PRO A 38 -26.97 7.32 3.29
CA PRO A 38 -26.36 6.01 3.51
C PRO A 38 -26.01 5.26 2.22
N GLY A 39 -26.87 5.32 1.19
CA GLY A 39 -26.60 4.69 -0.10
C GLY A 39 -25.49 5.36 -0.88
N LEU A 40 -25.47 6.70 -0.90
CA LEU A 40 -24.42 7.49 -1.54
C LEU A 40 -23.07 7.27 -0.85
N ASN A 41 -23.01 7.25 0.48
CA ASN A 41 -21.79 6.94 1.23
C ASN A 41 -21.29 5.51 0.95
N ALA A 42 -22.19 4.54 0.89
CA ALA A 42 -21.82 3.16 0.54
C ALA A 42 -21.28 3.06 -0.90
N LEU A 43 -21.91 3.76 -1.86
CA LEU A 43 -21.44 3.80 -3.26
C LEU A 43 -20.07 4.44 -3.36
N ALA A 44 -19.88 5.59 -2.73
CA ALA A 44 -18.58 6.25 -2.72
C ALA A 44 -17.50 5.33 -2.11
N GLY A 45 -17.82 4.55 -1.07
CA GLY A 45 -16.87 3.64 -0.44
C GLY A 45 -16.48 2.48 -1.34
N VAL A 46 -17.45 1.93 -2.09
CA VAL A 46 -17.19 0.92 -3.12
C VAL A 46 -16.31 1.48 -4.24
N LEU A 47 -16.58 2.71 -4.68
CA LEU A 47 -15.76 3.39 -5.70
C LEU A 47 -14.33 3.66 -5.20
N GLU A 48 -14.15 4.04 -3.93
CA GLU A 48 -12.82 4.14 -3.30
C GLU A 48 -12.08 2.80 -3.32
N HIS A 49 -12.75 1.70 -2.97
CA HIS A 49 -12.15 0.37 -2.99
C HIS A 49 -11.78 -0.09 -4.42
N GLN A 50 -12.49 0.40 -5.44
CA GLN A 50 -12.17 0.18 -6.85
C GLN A 50 -11.12 1.16 -7.40
N ASN A 51 -10.55 2.05 -6.56
CA ASN A 51 -9.63 3.12 -6.94
C ASN A 51 -10.22 4.14 -7.94
N ARG A 52 -11.56 4.22 -8.05
CA ARG A 52 -12.30 5.18 -8.88
C ARG A 52 -12.57 6.48 -8.11
N LEU A 53 -11.50 7.17 -7.71
CA LEU A 53 -11.61 8.31 -6.79
C LEU A 53 -12.30 9.55 -7.38
N ASP A 54 -12.24 9.76 -8.70
CA ASP A 54 -12.97 10.88 -9.33
C ASP A 54 -14.49 10.68 -9.18
N ASP A 55 -14.97 9.47 -9.43
CA ASP A 55 -16.38 9.11 -9.23
C ASP A 55 -16.75 9.19 -7.74
N ALA A 56 -15.90 8.67 -6.85
CA ALA A 56 -16.10 8.75 -5.40
C ALA A 56 -16.16 10.21 -4.90
N THR A 57 -15.34 11.08 -5.47
CA THR A 57 -15.30 12.53 -5.17
C THR A 57 -16.61 13.20 -5.54
N GLU A 58 -17.18 12.86 -6.71
CA GLU A 58 -18.45 13.43 -7.14
C GLU A 58 -19.60 12.99 -6.22
N ILE A 59 -19.63 11.72 -5.85
CA ILE A 59 -20.62 11.22 -4.89
C ILE A 59 -20.43 11.88 -3.50
N ALA A 60 -19.20 12.05 -3.03
CA ALA A 60 -18.92 12.73 -1.76
C ALA A 60 -19.39 14.20 -1.78
N ARG A 61 -19.15 14.93 -2.88
CA ARG A 61 -19.68 16.30 -3.06
C ARG A 61 -21.19 16.31 -3.02
N ARG A 62 -21.84 15.34 -3.68
CA ARG A 62 -23.30 15.20 -3.65
C ARG A 62 -23.84 14.97 -2.24
N VAL A 63 -23.16 14.18 -1.42
CA VAL A 63 -23.52 14.01 0.00
C VAL A 63 -23.37 15.32 0.76
N LEU A 64 -22.30 16.08 0.54
CA LEU A 64 -22.08 17.37 1.19
C LEU A 64 -23.07 18.47 0.75
N GLU A 65 -23.65 18.37 -0.45
CA GLU A 65 -24.79 19.22 -0.86
C GLU A 65 -26.05 18.93 -0.02
N LEU A 66 -26.26 17.67 0.37
CA LEU A 66 -27.42 17.23 1.15
C LEU A 66 -27.21 17.42 2.66
N ASP A 67 -25.99 17.20 3.13
CA ASP A 67 -25.56 17.29 4.52
C ASP A 67 -24.10 17.78 4.58
N ALA A 68 -23.93 19.09 4.72
CA ALA A 68 -22.62 19.74 4.75
C ALA A 68 -21.74 19.30 5.94
N GLY A 69 -22.33 18.71 6.98
CA GLY A 69 -21.63 18.25 8.18
C GLY A 69 -21.31 16.75 8.17
N ASN A 70 -21.50 16.06 7.04
CA ASN A 70 -21.34 14.60 6.97
C ASN A 70 -19.87 14.18 7.07
N ASP A 71 -19.44 13.68 8.23
CA ASP A 71 -18.03 13.31 8.48
C ASP A 71 -17.49 12.24 7.53
N ALA A 72 -18.35 11.30 7.10
CA ALA A 72 -17.95 10.27 6.13
C ALA A 72 -17.60 10.91 4.78
N ALA A 73 -18.47 11.75 4.23
CA ALA A 73 -18.23 12.44 2.97
C ALA A 73 -17.07 13.44 3.04
N LEU A 74 -16.91 14.16 4.16
CA LEU A 74 -15.74 15.03 4.40
C LEU A 74 -14.45 14.21 4.36
N GLY A 75 -14.42 13.06 5.05
CA GLY A 75 -13.26 12.19 5.08
C GLY A 75 -12.90 11.61 3.71
N MET A 76 -13.89 11.22 2.92
CA MET A 76 -13.70 10.69 1.56
C MET A 76 -13.19 11.75 0.60
N LEU A 77 -13.79 12.95 0.63
CA LEU A 77 -13.35 14.08 -0.17
C LEU A 77 -11.92 14.48 0.19
N ALA A 78 -11.58 14.51 1.48
CA ALA A 78 -10.22 14.80 1.94
C ALA A 78 -9.20 13.79 1.43
N ARG A 79 -9.49 12.48 1.56
CA ARG A 79 -8.61 11.40 1.07
C ARG A 79 -8.44 11.48 -0.45
N SER A 80 -9.52 11.69 -1.20
CA SER A 80 -9.48 11.75 -2.66
C SER A 80 -8.74 12.98 -3.17
N LEU A 81 -9.00 14.16 -2.61
CA LEU A 81 -8.28 15.39 -2.97
C LEU A 81 -6.79 15.30 -2.62
N ARG A 82 -6.45 14.72 -1.45
CA ARG A 82 -5.05 14.44 -1.09
C ARG A 82 -4.42 13.45 -2.07
N ALA A 83 -5.10 12.37 -2.40
CA ALA A 83 -4.62 11.38 -3.37
C ALA A 83 -4.39 11.99 -4.76
N ALA A 84 -5.19 12.98 -5.15
CA ALA A 84 -5.03 13.76 -6.38
C ALA A 84 -4.02 14.94 -6.27
N GLY A 85 -3.43 15.20 -5.10
CA GLY A 85 -2.54 16.34 -4.86
C GLY A 85 -3.23 17.71 -4.80
N ARG A 86 -4.56 17.75 -4.72
CA ARG A 86 -5.41 18.96 -4.69
C ARG A 86 -5.58 19.50 -3.27
N TYR A 87 -4.48 19.79 -2.60
CA TYR A 87 -4.46 20.14 -1.18
C TYR A 87 -5.19 21.46 -0.86
N ASP A 88 -5.06 22.48 -1.72
CA ASP A 88 -5.72 23.77 -1.52
C ASP A 88 -7.25 23.65 -1.55
N GLU A 89 -7.77 22.82 -2.46
CA GLU A 89 -9.20 22.53 -2.53
C GLU A 89 -9.68 21.75 -1.29
N ALA A 90 -8.89 20.77 -0.84
CA ALA A 90 -9.20 20.05 0.40
C ALA A 90 -9.28 21.03 1.58
N PHE A 91 -8.33 21.97 1.67
CA PHE A 91 -8.32 22.98 2.72
C PHE A 91 -9.54 23.91 2.65
N ALA A 92 -9.90 24.38 1.45
CA ALA A 92 -11.02 25.28 1.25
C ALA A 92 -12.37 24.66 1.67
N VAL A 93 -12.56 23.36 1.46
CA VAL A 93 -13.80 22.66 1.82
C VAL A 93 -13.81 22.25 3.29
N LEU A 94 -12.72 21.69 3.80
CA LEU A 94 -12.68 21.08 5.13
C LEU A 94 -12.55 22.11 6.25
N LYS A 95 -11.65 23.10 6.08
CA LYS A 95 -11.30 24.06 7.15
C LYS A 95 -12.51 24.80 7.73
N PRO A 96 -13.45 25.35 6.93
CA PRO A 96 -14.59 26.09 7.49
C PRO A 96 -15.52 25.22 8.33
N VAL A 97 -15.75 23.96 7.92
CA VAL A 97 -16.62 23.01 8.61
C VAL A 97 -16.00 22.58 9.94
N ILE A 98 -14.69 22.35 9.92
CA ILE A 98 -13.94 21.85 11.09
C ILE A 98 -13.69 22.98 12.10
N ASP A 99 -13.48 24.22 11.66
CA ASP A 99 -13.38 25.38 12.54
C ASP A 99 -14.69 25.66 13.31
N GLN A 100 -15.84 25.31 12.72
CA GLN A 100 -17.16 25.48 13.35
C GLN A 100 -17.42 24.43 14.42
N GLU A 101 -17.14 23.16 14.14
CA GLU A 101 -17.25 22.07 15.12
C GLU A 101 -16.02 21.14 15.02
N PRO A 102 -15.00 21.35 15.86
CA PRO A 102 -13.76 20.58 15.82
C PRO A 102 -13.90 19.26 16.60
N THR A 103 -14.60 18.29 16.02
CA THR A 103 -14.67 16.92 16.56
C THR A 103 -13.36 16.16 16.35
N PRO A 104 -13.05 15.12 17.15
CA PRO A 104 -11.90 14.25 16.91
C PRO A 104 -11.82 13.71 15.48
N GLU A 105 -12.94 13.25 14.93
CA GLU A 105 -13.04 12.70 13.57
C GLU A 105 -12.63 13.74 12.52
N ARG A 106 -13.17 14.96 12.65
CA ARG A 106 -12.90 16.09 11.77
C ARG A 106 -11.45 16.56 11.84
N ILE A 107 -10.90 16.66 13.05
CA ILE A 107 -9.48 17.01 13.24
C ILE A 107 -8.56 15.99 12.55
N MET A 108 -8.87 14.70 12.69
CA MET A 108 -8.10 13.62 12.07
C MET A 108 -8.18 13.63 10.53
N ILE A 109 -9.22 14.22 9.95
CA ILE A 109 -9.35 14.43 8.51
C ILE A 109 -8.45 15.58 8.01
N LEU A 110 -8.36 16.69 8.76
CA LEU A 110 -7.62 17.89 8.34
C LEU A 110 -6.12 17.82 8.63
N ALA A 111 -5.71 17.22 9.75
CA ALA A 111 -4.32 17.18 10.17
C ALA A 111 -3.34 16.64 9.10
N PRO A 112 -3.64 15.55 8.36
CA PRO A 112 -2.79 15.10 7.26
C PRO A 112 -2.61 16.14 6.15
N ILE A 113 -3.60 17.01 5.90
CA ILE A 113 -3.50 18.09 4.90
C ILE A 113 -2.54 19.18 5.38
N TYR A 114 -2.54 19.52 6.68
CA TYR A 114 -1.54 20.44 7.23
C TYR A 114 -0.11 19.89 7.08
N LEU A 115 0.10 18.60 7.36
CA LEU A 115 1.41 17.96 7.18
C LEU A 115 1.86 17.98 5.72
N ALA A 116 0.97 17.61 4.78
CA ALA A 116 1.29 17.58 3.35
C ALA A 116 1.61 18.99 2.79
N THR A 117 0.98 20.02 3.32
CA THR A 117 1.23 21.44 2.98
C THR A 117 2.34 22.08 3.81
N LYS A 118 3.08 21.29 4.62
CA LYS A 118 4.19 21.73 5.48
C LYS A 118 3.82 22.79 6.53
N ARG A 119 2.55 22.85 6.92
CA ARG A 119 2.01 23.72 7.97
C ARG A 119 2.13 23.02 9.33
N PHE A 120 3.36 22.74 9.74
CA PHE A 120 3.63 21.88 10.90
C PHE A 120 3.18 22.49 12.22
N ASP A 121 3.35 23.79 12.43
CA ASP A 121 2.90 24.47 13.66
C ASP A 121 1.36 24.41 13.81
N ASP A 122 0.62 24.62 12.72
CA ASP A 122 -0.85 24.53 12.73
C ASP A 122 -1.31 23.10 13.05
N CYS A 123 -0.65 22.10 12.46
CA CYS A 123 -0.92 20.69 12.77
C CYS A 123 -0.62 20.37 14.23
N LEU A 124 0.52 20.85 14.74
CA LEU A 124 0.96 20.61 16.11
C LEU A 124 -0.06 21.16 17.09
N HIS A 125 -0.46 22.43 16.94
CA HIS A 125 -1.44 23.08 17.80
C HIS A 125 -2.79 22.33 17.79
N LEU A 126 -3.25 21.92 16.61
CA LEU A 126 -4.51 21.19 16.47
C LEU A 126 -4.49 19.82 17.17
N ILE A 127 -3.40 19.07 17.00
CA ILE A 127 -3.24 17.72 17.53
C ILE A 127 -2.98 17.72 19.04
N GLU A 128 -2.19 18.66 19.55
CA GLU A 128 -1.99 18.85 20.99
C GLU A 128 -3.33 19.19 21.67
N SER A 129 -4.10 20.14 21.11
CA SER A 129 -5.43 20.47 21.60
C SER A 129 -6.36 19.25 21.63
N LEU A 130 -6.34 18.40 20.59
CA LEU A 130 -7.14 17.18 20.54
C LEU A 130 -6.77 16.20 21.66
N LEU A 131 -5.46 15.96 21.86
CA LEU A 131 -4.96 15.04 22.88
C LEU A 131 -5.22 15.53 24.32
N ASP A 132 -5.25 16.84 24.54
CA ASP A 132 -5.50 17.44 25.85
C ASP A 132 -6.99 17.50 26.22
N SER A 133 -7.87 17.65 25.22
CA SER A 133 -9.30 17.88 25.43
C SER A 133 -10.18 16.63 25.37
N HIS A 134 -9.68 15.52 24.81
CA HIS A 134 -10.47 14.31 24.59
C HIS A 134 -9.75 13.05 25.10
N ASP A 135 -10.50 12.17 25.74
CA ASP A 135 -10.04 10.80 25.97
C ASP A 135 -10.33 9.94 24.74
N LEU A 136 -9.32 9.81 23.88
CA LEU A 136 -9.45 9.12 22.60
C LEU A 136 -9.37 7.59 22.77
N PRO A 137 -10.20 6.83 22.03
CA PRO A 137 -9.99 5.39 21.88
C PRO A 137 -8.56 5.07 21.40
N THR A 138 -7.99 3.97 21.88
CA THR A 138 -6.58 3.60 21.61
C THR A 138 -6.17 3.70 20.14
N PRO A 139 -6.94 3.20 19.15
CA PRO A 139 -6.56 3.31 17.73
C PRO A 139 -6.48 4.75 17.23
N THR A 140 -7.45 5.59 17.61
CA THR A 140 -7.49 7.02 17.26
C THR A 140 -6.35 7.75 17.96
N LYS A 141 -6.10 7.45 19.23
CA LYS A 141 -5.00 8.01 20.03
C LYS A 141 -3.64 7.72 19.40
N ALA A 142 -3.40 6.47 18.98
CA ALA A 142 -2.15 6.09 18.32
C ALA A 142 -1.94 6.85 17.01
N SER A 143 -2.98 6.91 16.16
CA SER A 143 -2.96 7.65 14.90
C SER A 143 -2.71 9.15 15.11
N THR A 144 -3.32 9.73 16.15
CA THR A 144 -3.13 11.13 16.55
C THR A 144 -1.68 11.39 16.98
N ILE A 145 -1.07 10.49 17.75
CA ILE A 145 0.34 10.62 18.18
C ILE A 145 1.31 10.41 17.00
N PHE A 146 0.97 9.60 15.99
CA PHE A 146 1.75 9.54 14.75
C PHE A 146 1.76 10.90 14.02
N LEU A 147 0.62 11.59 13.93
CA LEU A 147 0.56 12.93 13.34
C LEU A 147 1.37 13.95 14.15
N LEU A 148 1.35 13.86 15.48
CA LEU A 148 2.19 14.65 16.37
C LEU A 148 3.69 14.42 16.09
N ALA A 149 4.09 13.17 15.91
CA ALA A 149 5.46 12.79 15.59
C ALA A 149 5.93 13.36 14.25
N GLU A 150 5.09 13.28 13.21
CA GLU A 150 5.36 13.87 11.89
C GLU A 150 5.46 15.41 11.96
N ALA A 151 4.60 16.07 12.74
CA ALA A 151 4.67 17.52 12.93
C ALA A 151 6.00 17.95 13.60
N HIS A 152 6.41 17.26 14.67
CA HIS A 152 7.71 17.50 15.31
C HIS A 152 8.88 17.22 14.36
N ALA A 153 8.81 16.14 13.57
CA ALA A 153 9.84 15.81 12.59
C ALA A 153 9.96 16.90 11.51
N GLY A 154 8.83 17.44 11.05
CA GLY A 154 8.76 18.55 10.10
C GLY A 154 9.35 19.85 10.63
N LEU A 155 9.19 20.13 11.92
CA LEU A 155 9.81 21.26 12.63
C LEU A 155 11.30 21.05 12.96
N GLY A 156 11.81 19.84 12.74
CA GLY A 156 13.20 19.49 13.01
C GLY A 156 13.49 19.00 14.44
N ASP A 157 12.47 18.87 15.30
CA ASP A 157 12.63 18.34 16.67
C ASP A 157 12.66 16.81 16.66
N ARG A 158 13.87 16.25 16.49
CA ARG A 158 14.05 14.82 16.23
C ARG A 158 13.82 13.96 17.45
N GLU A 159 14.15 14.50 18.61
CA GLU A 159 13.97 13.80 19.87
C GLU A 159 12.48 13.66 20.20
N ARG A 160 11.72 14.77 20.15
CA ARG A 160 10.27 14.69 20.40
C ARG A 160 9.55 13.88 19.35
N ALA A 161 9.96 13.97 18.09
CA ALA A 161 9.42 13.14 17.02
C ALA A 161 9.60 11.65 17.33
N PHE A 162 10.84 11.22 17.65
CA PHE A 162 11.11 9.80 17.93
C PHE A 162 10.33 9.28 19.14
N LEU A 163 10.31 10.04 20.24
CA LEU A 163 9.55 9.68 21.43
C LEU A 163 8.04 9.59 21.15
N ALA A 164 7.50 10.45 20.30
CA ALA A 164 6.11 10.37 19.86
C ALA A 164 5.87 9.11 19.01
N TYR A 165 6.72 8.77 18.02
CA TYR A 165 6.62 7.52 17.28
C TYR A 165 6.66 6.30 18.19
N GLN A 166 7.58 6.28 19.17
CA GLN A 166 7.68 5.19 20.14
C GLN A 166 6.41 5.05 20.97
N ARG A 167 5.84 6.17 21.45
CA ARG A 167 4.56 6.17 22.18
C ARG A 167 3.40 5.68 21.32
N ALA A 168 3.32 6.09 20.06
CA ALA A 168 2.27 5.65 19.14
C ALA A 168 2.35 4.14 18.90
N ASN A 169 3.55 3.63 18.60
CA ASN A 169 3.79 2.21 18.37
C ASN A 169 3.47 1.34 19.60
N ALA A 170 3.77 1.83 20.81
CA ALA A 170 3.47 1.13 22.06
C ALA A 170 1.96 0.99 22.36
N LEU A 171 1.09 1.75 21.69
CA LEU A 171 -0.37 1.65 21.84
C LEU A 171 -0.98 0.53 21.01
N TYR A 172 -0.26 -0.01 20.02
CA TYR A 172 -0.72 -1.18 19.30
C TYR A 172 -0.50 -2.43 20.16
N PRO A 173 -1.49 -3.34 20.24
CA PRO A 173 -1.30 -4.57 21.00
C PRO A 173 -0.10 -5.35 20.42
N ALA A 174 0.74 -5.89 21.30
CA ALA A 174 1.86 -6.76 20.92
C ALA A 174 1.30 -8.09 20.38
N SER A 175 0.87 -8.06 19.11
CA SER A 175 0.27 -9.20 18.40
C SER A 175 1.28 -9.96 17.55
N PHE A 176 2.51 -9.44 17.43
CA PHE A 176 3.55 -10.07 16.62
C PHE A 176 4.15 -11.29 17.32
N ASN A 177 4.03 -12.45 16.67
CA ASN A 177 4.61 -13.71 17.13
C ASN A 177 5.70 -14.14 16.14
N ARG A 178 6.97 -14.09 16.59
CA ARG A 178 8.15 -14.44 15.76
C ARG A 178 8.10 -15.87 15.25
N GLU A 179 7.78 -16.82 16.12
CA GLU A 179 7.73 -18.24 15.77
C GLU A 179 6.70 -18.51 14.67
N ARG A 180 5.49 -17.94 14.80
CA ARG A 180 4.45 -18.07 13.77
C ARG A 180 4.87 -17.39 12.46
N PHE A 181 5.57 -16.27 12.53
CA PHE A 181 6.07 -15.55 11.36
C PHE A 181 7.16 -16.36 10.63
N GLU A 182 8.12 -16.91 11.36
CA GLU A 182 9.17 -17.78 10.83
C GLU A 182 8.60 -19.04 10.20
N GLN A 183 7.72 -19.75 10.93
CA GLN A 183 7.03 -20.95 10.43
C GLN A 183 6.29 -20.69 9.12
N ARG A 184 5.69 -19.50 8.94
CA ARG A 184 5.05 -19.14 7.67
C ARG A 184 6.06 -19.10 6.53
N TYR A 185 7.22 -18.48 6.73
CA TYR A 185 8.25 -18.35 5.70
C TYR A 185 8.90 -19.70 5.38
N ASP A 186 9.05 -20.56 6.38
CA ASP A 186 9.49 -21.95 6.19
C ASP A 186 8.49 -22.72 5.33
N GLN A 187 7.19 -22.64 5.65
CA GLN A 187 6.12 -23.28 4.88
C GLN A 187 6.06 -22.80 3.42
N ILE A 188 6.40 -21.52 3.15
CA ILE A 188 6.49 -21.01 1.77
C ILE A 188 7.62 -21.72 1.04
N ARG A 189 8.83 -21.79 1.62
CA ARG A 189 9.98 -22.47 0.99
C ARG A 189 9.72 -23.97 0.81
N ASP A 190 9.07 -24.62 1.78
CA ASP A 190 8.69 -26.03 1.69
C ASP A 190 7.65 -26.29 0.59
N ALA A 191 6.72 -25.37 0.37
CA ALA A 191 5.72 -25.49 -0.70
C ALA A 191 6.31 -25.27 -2.11
N PHE A 192 7.43 -24.55 -2.22
CA PHE A 192 8.04 -24.15 -3.49
C PHE A 192 9.52 -24.52 -3.58
N THR A 193 9.86 -25.77 -3.26
CA THR A 193 11.22 -26.31 -3.42
C THR A 193 11.72 -26.23 -4.87
N PRO A 194 13.04 -26.22 -5.14
CA PRO A 194 13.58 -26.27 -6.51
C PRO A 194 12.97 -27.42 -7.33
N ASP A 195 12.88 -28.62 -6.74
CA ASP A 195 12.29 -29.79 -7.39
C ASP A 195 10.82 -29.54 -7.74
N THR A 196 10.05 -28.96 -6.81
CA THR A 196 8.65 -28.59 -7.07
C THR A 196 8.57 -27.56 -8.19
N LEU A 197 9.37 -26.49 -8.17
CA LEU A 197 9.31 -25.42 -9.18
C LEU A 197 9.76 -25.88 -10.59
N HIS A 198 10.73 -26.78 -10.67
CA HIS A 198 11.23 -27.32 -11.93
C HIS A 198 10.30 -28.38 -12.54
N ALA A 199 9.75 -29.28 -11.71
CA ALA A 199 8.91 -30.38 -12.17
C ALA A 199 7.41 -30.02 -12.25
N SER A 200 6.99 -28.94 -11.59
CA SER A 200 5.56 -28.59 -11.52
C SER A 200 4.99 -28.14 -12.87
N PRO A 201 3.69 -28.41 -13.08
CA PRO A 201 2.97 -27.79 -14.19
C PRO A 201 3.00 -26.26 -14.05
N ARG A 202 2.95 -25.61 -15.22
CA ARG A 202 2.71 -24.17 -15.36
C ARG A 202 1.43 -23.97 -16.15
N ALA A 203 0.74 -22.86 -15.92
CA ALA A 203 -0.39 -22.45 -16.72
C ALA A 203 -0.01 -22.34 -18.20
N ASN A 204 -0.97 -22.58 -19.10
CA ASN A 204 -0.79 -22.35 -20.53
C ASN A 204 -1.34 -20.98 -20.92
N LEU A 205 -0.63 -19.93 -20.50
CA LEU A 205 -1.02 -18.52 -20.65
C LEU A 205 0.18 -17.68 -21.09
N ASP A 206 -0.07 -16.43 -21.45
CA ASP A 206 0.95 -15.40 -21.64
C ASP A 206 0.62 -14.22 -20.72
N ALA A 207 1.46 -14.03 -19.70
CA ALA A 207 1.35 -12.92 -18.76
C ALA A 207 2.47 -11.89 -18.95
N SER A 208 3.10 -11.83 -20.13
CA SER A 208 4.21 -10.91 -20.43
C SER A 208 3.88 -9.43 -20.22
N ARG A 209 2.61 -9.06 -20.35
CA ARG A 209 2.09 -7.71 -20.06
C ARG A 209 1.96 -7.38 -18.58
N CYS A 210 2.15 -8.34 -17.66
CA CYS A 210 1.99 -8.13 -16.23
C CYS A 210 3.35 -7.89 -15.56
N VAL A 211 3.40 -6.83 -14.75
CA VAL A 211 4.56 -6.49 -13.91
C VAL A 211 4.13 -6.51 -12.45
N PHE A 212 4.87 -7.23 -11.62
CA PHE A 212 4.72 -7.16 -10.17
C PHE A 212 5.84 -6.32 -9.60
N ILE A 213 5.49 -5.28 -8.84
CA ILE A 213 6.46 -4.49 -8.07
C ILE A 213 6.40 -4.95 -6.62
N VAL A 214 7.47 -5.59 -6.17
CA VAL A 214 7.56 -6.24 -4.85
C VAL A 214 8.72 -5.70 -4.02
N GLY A 215 8.71 -6.00 -2.73
CA GLY A 215 9.78 -5.65 -1.80
C GLY A 215 9.25 -5.43 -0.39
N MET A 216 10.11 -4.99 0.52
CA MET A 216 9.64 -4.52 1.82
C MET A 216 8.78 -3.26 1.64
N PRO A 217 7.69 -3.06 2.41
CA PRO A 217 7.04 -1.76 2.48
C PRO A 217 8.06 -0.66 2.72
N ARG A 218 7.84 0.52 2.13
CA ARG A 218 8.71 1.70 2.26
C ARG A 218 10.10 1.57 1.60
N SER A 219 10.32 0.58 0.72
CA SER A 219 11.54 0.45 -0.09
C SER A 219 11.51 1.21 -1.43
N GLY A 220 10.49 2.04 -1.68
CA GLY A 220 10.36 2.82 -2.92
C GLY A 220 9.49 2.16 -4.01
N THR A 221 8.77 1.08 -3.70
CA THR A 221 7.86 0.40 -4.65
C THR A 221 6.86 1.35 -5.32
N SER A 222 6.28 2.29 -4.57
CA SER A 222 5.32 3.26 -5.13
C SER A 222 5.99 4.27 -6.05
N LEU A 223 7.26 4.64 -5.81
CA LEU A 223 8.00 5.52 -6.74
C LEU A 223 8.21 4.81 -8.08
N ILE A 224 8.61 3.54 -8.05
CA ILE A 224 8.83 2.75 -9.28
C ILE A 224 7.52 2.58 -10.05
N GLU A 225 6.43 2.30 -9.37
CA GLU A 225 5.10 2.25 -10.00
C GLU A 225 4.78 3.57 -10.69
N GLN A 226 4.98 4.72 -10.04
CA GLN A 226 4.68 6.02 -10.65
C GLN A 226 5.58 6.35 -11.85
N ILE A 227 6.87 6.00 -11.79
CA ILE A 227 7.79 6.17 -12.93
C ILE A 227 7.28 5.38 -14.15
N LEU A 228 6.82 4.15 -13.93
CA LEU A 228 6.28 3.31 -15.00
C LEU A 228 4.89 3.77 -15.45
N ASP A 229 3.99 4.08 -14.52
CA ASP A 229 2.60 4.50 -14.79
C ASP A 229 2.54 5.82 -15.60
N ALA A 230 3.54 6.68 -15.46
CA ALA A 230 3.68 7.88 -16.27
C ALA A 230 3.90 7.58 -17.77
N HIS A 231 4.32 6.37 -18.13
CA HIS A 231 4.47 5.96 -19.51
C HIS A 231 3.09 5.77 -20.18
N PRO A 232 2.84 6.34 -21.37
CA PRO A 232 1.50 6.34 -22.00
C PRO A 232 0.97 4.95 -22.37
N ARG A 233 1.84 3.94 -22.42
CA ARG A 233 1.51 2.53 -22.72
C ARG A 233 1.39 1.63 -21.48
N ALA A 234 1.59 2.19 -20.28
CA ALA A 234 1.56 1.46 -19.02
C ALA A 234 0.46 1.97 -18.10
N HIS A 235 0.05 1.11 -17.17
CA HIS A 235 -0.95 1.45 -16.16
C HIS A 235 -0.60 0.81 -14.80
N GLY A 236 -0.45 1.65 -13.78
CA GLY A 236 -0.36 1.29 -12.37
C GLY A 236 -1.73 0.97 -11.81
N CYS A 237 -1.96 -0.29 -11.44
CA CYS A 237 -3.21 -0.75 -10.86
C CYS A 237 -3.26 -0.58 -9.33
N GLY A 238 -2.17 -0.13 -8.70
CA GLY A 238 -2.07 0.02 -7.25
C GLY A 238 -1.86 -1.32 -6.53
N GLU A 239 -2.27 -1.36 -5.26
CA GLU A 239 -2.15 -2.53 -4.37
C GLU A 239 -3.35 -3.47 -4.56
N LEU A 240 -3.25 -4.40 -5.53
CA LEU A 240 -4.33 -5.34 -5.83
C LEU A 240 -4.39 -6.50 -4.84
N ILE A 241 -5.58 -6.80 -4.33
CA ILE A 241 -5.82 -7.93 -3.40
C ILE A 241 -6.27 -9.22 -4.11
N GLU A 242 -6.44 -9.19 -5.44
CA GLU A 242 -7.00 -10.32 -6.19
C GLU A 242 -6.17 -11.59 -6.09
N LEU A 243 -4.83 -11.47 -6.02
CA LEU A 243 -3.97 -12.62 -5.79
C LEU A 243 -4.31 -13.34 -4.47
N SER A 244 -4.66 -12.58 -3.42
CA SER A 244 -5.05 -13.14 -2.13
C SER A 244 -6.40 -13.85 -2.23
N HIS A 245 -7.38 -13.28 -2.92
CA HIS A 245 -8.68 -13.95 -3.16
C HIS A 245 -8.54 -15.25 -3.98
N ILE A 246 -7.60 -15.28 -4.94
CA ILE A 246 -7.29 -16.48 -5.71
C ILE A 246 -6.68 -17.55 -4.79
N ILE A 247 -5.73 -17.17 -3.94
CA ILE A 247 -5.08 -18.08 -2.98
C ILE A 247 -6.10 -18.67 -2.00
N ASP A 248 -6.99 -17.85 -1.45
CA ASP A 248 -8.05 -18.30 -0.53
C ASP A 248 -8.99 -19.29 -1.23
N GLY A 249 -9.43 -18.97 -2.45
CA GLY A 249 -10.28 -19.88 -3.24
C GLY A 249 -9.60 -21.21 -3.57
N LEU A 250 -8.30 -21.20 -3.87
CA LEU A 250 -7.51 -22.43 -4.07
C LEU A 250 -7.39 -23.24 -2.77
N ALA A 251 -7.15 -22.58 -1.63
CA ALA A 251 -7.07 -23.23 -0.33
C ALA A 251 -8.38 -23.92 0.06
N GLU A 252 -9.51 -23.28 -0.20
CA GLU A 252 -10.84 -23.87 0.00
C GLU A 252 -11.06 -25.10 -0.88
N GLN A 253 -10.72 -25.01 -2.16
CA GLN A 253 -10.84 -26.11 -3.13
C GLN A 253 -9.96 -27.31 -2.78
N GLN A 254 -8.75 -27.06 -2.27
CA GLN A 254 -7.81 -28.11 -1.83
C GLN A 254 -8.13 -28.64 -0.42
N HIS A 255 -9.09 -28.05 0.29
CA HIS A 255 -9.38 -28.33 1.70
C HIS A 255 -8.12 -28.26 2.59
N ALA A 256 -7.20 -27.34 2.27
CA ALA A 256 -5.91 -27.20 2.93
C ALA A 256 -5.44 -25.74 2.93
N LYS A 257 -4.70 -25.33 3.95
CA LYS A 257 -4.26 -23.93 4.10
C LYS A 257 -3.09 -23.60 3.17
N ALA A 258 -3.09 -22.36 2.67
CA ALA A 258 -1.92 -21.77 2.03
C ALA A 258 -0.79 -21.53 3.07
N PRO A 259 0.48 -21.65 2.67
CA PRO A 259 0.98 -21.90 1.32
C PRO A 259 1.04 -23.39 0.92
N ALA A 260 0.87 -24.33 1.85
CA ALA A 260 1.07 -25.76 1.60
C ALA A 260 0.20 -26.33 0.46
N CYS A 261 -1.06 -25.89 0.37
CA CYS A 261 -1.97 -26.30 -0.70
C CYS A 261 -1.55 -25.86 -2.11
N LEU A 262 -0.66 -24.86 -2.21
CA LEU A 262 -0.23 -24.27 -3.48
C LEU A 262 0.82 -25.13 -4.20
N ALA A 263 1.48 -26.05 -3.49
CA ALA A 263 2.52 -26.90 -4.06
C ALA A 263 1.97 -27.82 -5.17
N ASN A 264 0.83 -28.48 -4.93
CA ASN A 264 0.35 -29.60 -5.75
C ASN A 264 -0.80 -29.24 -6.70
N LEU A 265 -0.83 -28.01 -7.20
CA LEU A 265 -1.83 -27.57 -8.18
C LEU A 265 -1.59 -28.18 -9.56
N SER A 266 -2.65 -28.64 -10.22
CA SER A 266 -2.64 -29.09 -11.61
C SER A 266 -2.51 -27.92 -12.59
N GLN A 267 -2.10 -28.20 -13.83
CA GLN A 267 -2.05 -27.19 -14.90
C GLN A 267 -3.41 -26.52 -15.14
N SER A 268 -4.51 -27.26 -15.01
CA SER A 268 -5.86 -26.74 -15.20
C SER A 268 -6.24 -25.73 -14.10
N GLU A 269 -5.92 -26.04 -12.84
CA GLU A 269 -6.14 -25.13 -11.71
C GLU A 269 -5.29 -23.87 -11.84
N LEU A 270 -4.01 -24.00 -12.18
CA LEU A 270 -3.12 -22.88 -12.44
C LEU A 270 -3.60 -22.00 -13.60
N THR A 271 -4.08 -22.60 -14.68
CA THR A 271 -4.60 -21.85 -15.84
C THR A 271 -5.90 -21.13 -15.49
N LYS A 272 -6.78 -21.72 -14.70
CA LYS A 272 -7.99 -21.05 -14.21
C LYS A 272 -7.67 -19.87 -13.29
N ALA A 273 -6.74 -20.06 -12.36
CA ALA A 273 -6.27 -19.00 -11.47
C ALA A 273 -5.60 -17.86 -12.25
N GLY A 274 -4.74 -18.19 -13.21
CA GLY A 274 -4.06 -17.21 -14.07
C GLY A 274 -5.05 -16.42 -14.93
N ASN A 275 -6.03 -17.06 -15.56
CA ASN A 275 -7.07 -16.35 -16.32
C ASN A 275 -7.87 -15.40 -15.44
N ARG A 276 -8.28 -15.84 -14.25
CA ARG A 276 -8.99 -14.97 -13.29
C ARG A 276 -8.18 -13.73 -12.93
N TYR A 277 -6.89 -13.91 -12.64
CA TYR A 277 -6.00 -12.77 -12.35
C TYR A 277 -5.86 -11.84 -13.57
N LEU A 278 -5.61 -12.41 -14.75
CA LEU A 278 -5.45 -11.65 -15.99
C LEU A 278 -6.72 -10.86 -16.34
N ASP A 279 -7.90 -11.46 -16.22
CA ASP A 279 -9.18 -10.80 -16.45
C ASP A 279 -9.36 -9.61 -15.49
N HIS A 280 -9.05 -9.80 -14.21
CA HIS A 280 -9.14 -8.74 -13.20
C HIS A 280 -8.19 -7.59 -13.50
N ILE A 281 -6.89 -7.86 -13.65
CA ILE A 281 -5.90 -6.78 -13.87
C ILE A 281 -6.15 -6.05 -15.19
N THR A 282 -6.62 -6.74 -16.24
CA THR A 282 -6.99 -6.12 -17.53
C THR A 282 -8.15 -5.15 -17.40
N SER A 283 -9.09 -5.44 -16.52
CA SER A 283 -10.29 -4.59 -16.35
C SER A 283 -9.96 -3.17 -15.89
N HIS A 284 -8.79 -2.95 -15.26
CA HIS A 284 -8.32 -1.62 -14.88
C HIS A 284 -7.93 -0.76 -16.08
N ALA A 285 -7.31 -1.35 -17.11
CA ALA A 285 -6.92 -0.66 -18.33
C ALA A 285 -6.82 -1.63 -19.51
N PRO A 286 -7.94 -1.92 -20.20
CA PRO A 286 -7.98 -2.93 -21.27
C PRO A 286 -7.02 -2.65 -22.44
N ASP A 287 -6.76 -1.37 -22.70
CA ASP A 287 -5.93 -0.90 -23.81
C ASP A 287 -4.45 -0.68 -23.42
N ALA A 288 -4.07 -0.89 -22.16
CA ALA A 288 -2.68 -0.74 -21.74
C ALA A 288 -1.83 -1.95 -22.19
N ASP A 289 -0.63 -1.66 -22.71
CA ASP A 289 0.31 -2.71 -23.11
C ASP A 289 1.02 -3.34 -21.92
N LEU A 290 1.12 -2.61 -20.80
CA LEU A 290 1.72 -3.07 -19.56
C LEU A 290 0.81 -2.73 -18.37
N LEU A 291 0.54 -3.72 -17.54
CA LEU A 291 -0.28 -3.62 -16.35
C LEU A 291 0.58 -3.92 -15.12
N ILE A 292 0.55 -3.03 -14.14
CA ILE A 292 1.46 -3.07 -13.00
C ILE A 292 0.65 -3.31 -11.73
N ASP A 293 0.88 -4.45 -11.09
CA ASP A 293 0.41 -4.74 -9.74
C ASP A 293 1.54 -4.41 -8.76
N LYS A 294 1.36 -3.35 -7.97
CA LYS A 294 2.29 -2.97 -6.92
C LYS A 294 1.63 -3.30 -5.59
N LEU A 295 1.82 -4.52 -5.12
CA LEU A 295 1.62 -4.89 -3.72
C LEU A 295 2.95 -5.46 -3.18
N PRO A 296 3.64 -4.76 -2.25
CA PRO A 296 5.00 -5.14 -1.83
C PRO A 296 5.10 -6.62 -1.43
N HIS A 297 4.13 -7.09 -0.63
CA HIS A 297 4.05 -8.46 -0.11
C HIS A 297 3.77 -9.56 -1.14
N ASN A 298 3.51 -9.23 -2.42
CA ASN A 298 3.47 -10.25 -3.46
C ASN A 298 4.80 -11.02 -3.57
N PHE A 299 5.90 -10.53 -2.97
CA PHE A 299 7.13 -11.29 -2.79
C PHE A 299 6.92 -12.65 -2.09
N GLU A 300 5.91 -12.79 -1.23
CA GLU A 300 5.63 -14.06 -0.53
C GLU A 300 5.15 -15.16 -1.50
N TYR A 301 4.66 -14.78 -2.67
CA TYR A 301 3.97 -15.68 -3.60
C TYR A 301 4.62 -15.78 -4.98
N LEU A 302 5.89 -15.40 -5.12
CA LEU A 302 6.61 -15.48 -6.40
C LEU A 302 6.63 -16.90 -6.98
N GLY A 303 6.75 -17.94 -6.14
CA GLY A 303 6.67 -19.33 -6.60
C GLY A 303 5.32 -19.71 -7.24
N LEU A 304 4.21 -19.13 -6.75
CA LEU A 304 2.90 -19.31 -7.35
C LEU A 304 2.77 -18.47 -8.64
N ILE A 305 3.15 -17.20 -8.61
CA ILE A 305 3.13 -16.29 -9.76
C ILE A 305 3.90 -16.90 -10.94
N HIS A 306 5.09 -17.45 -10.68
CA HIS A 306 5.90 -18.18 -11.67
C HIS A 306 5.15 -19.30 -12.40
N ARG A 307 4.29 -20.02 -11.67
CA ARG A 307 3.54 -21.16 -12.20
C ARG A 307 2.24 -20.74 -12.86
N MET A 308 1.53 -19.74 -12.33
CA MET A 308 0.22 -19.34 -12.85
C MET A 308 0.27 -18.26 -13.93
N LEU A 309 1.33 -17.44 -13.97
CA LEU A 309 1.48 -16.29 -14.85
C LEU A 309 2.83 -16.35 -15.57
N PRO A 310 3.06 -17.37 -16.42
CA PRO A 310 4.29 -17.47 -17.18
C PRO A 310 4.50 -16.23 -18.05
N GLY A 311 5.71 -15.66 -17.99
CA GLY A 311 6.08 -14.45 -18.71
C GLY A 311 5.96 -13.15 -17.91
N ALA A 312 5.30 -13.15 -16.75
CA ALA A 312 5.23 -11.96 -15.90
C ALA A 312 6.63 -11.50 -15.45
N HIS A 313 6.80 -10.19 -15.35
CA HIS A 313 8.04 -9.56 -14.91
C HIS A 313 7.95 -9.18 -13.43
N ILE A 314 9.03 -9.37 -12.69
CA ILE A 314 9.15 -8.95 -11.29
C ILE A 314 10.14 -7.79 -11.20
N ILE A 315 9.73 -6.69 -10.59
CA ILE A 315 10.63 -5.62 -10.19
C ILE A 315 10.72 -5.64 -8.67
N HIS A 316 11.90 -5.97 -8.15
CA HIS A 316 12.17 -6.04 -6.72
C HIS A 316 12.83 -4.74 -6.27
N CYS A 317 12.11 -3.96 -5.46
CA CYS A 317 12.59 -2.69 -4.93
C CYS A 317 13.34 -2.90 -3.62
N THR A 318 14.63 -2.56 -3.63
CA THR A 318 15.52 -2.60 -2.46
C THR A 318 15.90 -1.18 -2.04
N ARG A 319 16.21 -0.99 -0.77
CA ARG A 319 16.63 0.28 -0.17
C ARG A 319 17.55 -0.02 1.00
N ASN A 320 18.33 0.95 1.49
CA ASN A 320 19.08 0.78 2.73
C ASN A 320 18.19 0.14 3.83
N PRO A 321 18.60 -0.98 4.45
CA PRO A 321 17.76 -1.71 5.40
C PRO A 321 17.30 -0.86 6.59
N ILE A 322 18.15 0.04 7.07
CA ILE A 322 17.87 0.86 8.25
C ILE A 322 16.87 1.95 7.90
N ASP A 323 17.04 2.63 6.76
CA ASP A 323 16.05 3.60 6.28
C ASP A 323 14.68 2.95 6.00
N THR A 324 14.69 1.73 5.45
CA THR A 324 13.46 0.98 5.17
C THR A 324 12.72 0.65 6.46
N CYS A 325 13.42 0.03 7.41
CA CYS A 325 12.86 -0.29 8.72
C CYS A 325 12.44 0.97 9.49
N LEU A 326 13.25 2.02 9.53
CA LEU A 326 12.86 3.27 10.18
C LEU A 326 11.60 3.87 9.56
N SER A 327 11.50 3.84 8.23
CA SER A 327 10.30 4.33 7.55
C SER A 327 9.07 3.46 7.85
N CYS A 328 9.22 2.15 8.01
CA CYS A 328 8.13 1.28 8.48
C CYS A 328 7.72 1.65 9.92
N TYR A 329 8.69 1.84 10.81
CA TYR A 329 8.47 2.19 12.23
C TYR A 329 7.75 3.54 12.41
N PHE A 330 7.99 4.49 11.50
CA PHE A 330 7.34 5.81 11.52
C PHE A 330 5.97 5.84 10.82
N THR A 331 5.56 4.76 10.17
CA THR A 331 4.29 4.71 9.42
C THR A 331 3.28 3.83 10.17
N PRO A 332 2.04 4.29 10.42
CA PRO A 332 0.98 3.44 10.96
C PRO A 332 0.51 2.43 9.91
N LEU A 333 1.28 1.36 9.70
CA LEU A 333 0.97 0.27 8.79
C LEU A 333 -0.19 -0.59 9.34
N SER A 334 -0.77 -1.43 8.47
CA SER A 334 -1.90 -2.29 8.85
C SER A 334 -1.50 -3.34 9.88
N ILE A 335 -2.48 -3.98 10.53
CA ILE A 335 -2.26 -5.04 11.53
C ILE A 335 -1.41 -6.22 11.01
N TRP A 336 -1.40 -6.45 9.69
CA TRP A 336 -0.55 -7.45 9.04
C TRP A 336 0.95 -7.16 9.17
N HIS A 337 1.28 -5.91 9.49
CA HIS A 337 2.64 -5.40 9.67
C HIS A 337 2.97 -5.21 11.15
N ALA A 338 2.33 -5.92 12.08
CA ALA A 338 2.55 -5.72 13.52
C ALA A 338 4.02 -5.80 13.97
N TYR A 339 4.91 -6.42 13.18
CA TYR A 339 6.36 -6.38 13.39
C TYR A 339 6.93 -4.95 13.36
N SER A 340 6.32 -4.00 12.66
CA SER A 340 6.84 -2.63 12.49
C SER A 340 6.71 -1.78 13.74
N ASN A 341 5.97 -2.23 14.76
CA ASN A 341 5.74 -1.46 15.98
C ASN A 341 6.87 -1.65 17.02
N ASP A 342 7.81 -2.56 16.78
CA ASP A 342 8.98 -2.78 17.62
C ASP A 342 10.23 -2.91 16.76
N LEU A 343 11.28 -2.16 17.09
CA LEU A 343 12.51 -2.10 16.31
C LEU A 343 13.21 -3.46 16.19
N THR A 344 13.16 -4.28 17.23
CA THR A 344 13.81 -5.60 17.24
C THR A 344 13.05 -6.59 16.37
N ASN A 345 11.72 -6.62 16.48
CA ASN A 345 10.83 -7.43 15.66
C ASN A 345 10.90 -7.04 14.18
N LEU A 346 11.03 -5.74 13.91
CA LEU A 346 11.16 -5.22 12.56
C LEU A 346 12.46 -5.66 11.92
N GLY A 347 13.59 -5.60 12.64
CA GLY A 347 14.87 -6.14 12.15
C GLY A 347 14.79 -7.65 11.86
N PHE A 348 14.15 -8.42 12.74
CA PHE A 348 13.88 -9.85 12.52
C PHE A 348 13.02 -10.09 11.27
N ALA A 349 11.89 -9.39 11.11
CA ALA A 349 11.00 -9.56 9.97
C ALA A 349 11.69 -9.17 8.65
N TYR A 350 12.49 -8.10 8.65
CA TYR A 350 13.28 -7.69 7.48
C TYR A 350 14.24 -8.80 7.03
N ALA A 351 14.91 -9.47 7.96
CA ALA A 351 15.81 -10.57 7.63
C ALA A 351 15.07 -11.77 7.02
N GLN A 352 13.89 -12.11 7.53
CA GLN A 352 13.06 -13.17 6.93
C GLN A 352 12.66 -12.82 5.50
N TYR A 353 12.32 -11.55 5.24
CA TYR A 353 12.06 -11.03 3.90
C TYR A 353 13.29 -11.16 2.98
N THR A 354 14.47 -10.72 3.41
CA THR A 354 15.68 -10.81 2.57
C THR A 354 16.06 -12.26 2.29
N ASN A 355 15.93 -13.14 3.28
CA ASN A 355 16.18 -14.57 3.13
C ASN A 355 15.23 -15.22 2.12
N LEU A 356 13.95 -14.83 2.14
CA LEU A 356 12.97 -15.33 1.17
C LEU A 356 13.24 -14.78 -0.24
N MET A 357 13.61 -13.52 -0.37
CA MET A 357 13.97 -12.95 -1.67
C MET A 357 15.22 -13.61 -2.26
N GLN A 358 16.25 -13.84 -1.45
CA GLN A 358 17.44 -14.58 -1.88
C GLN A 358 17.07 -16.00 -2.32
N TYR A 359 16.22 -16.68 -1.54
CA TYR A 359 15.70 -18.00 -1.91
C TYR A 359 15.01 -17.98 -3.28
N TRP A 360 14.20 -16.96 -3.58
CA TRP A 360 13.58 -16.84 -4.90
C TRP A 360 14.58 -16.59 -6.02
N GLN A 361 15.61 -15.76 -5.79
CA GLN A 361 16.68 -15.56 -6.78
C GLN A 361 17.45 -16.86 -7.08
N ASP A 362 17.62 -17.71 -6.07
CA ASP A 362 18.34 -18.98 -6.20
C ASP A 362 17.49 -20.10 -6.82
N THR A 363 16.16 -20.05 -6.67
CA THR A 363 15.26 -21.19 -6.98
C THR A 363 14.23 -20.93 -8.08
N CYS A 364 13.77 -19.70 -8.27
CA CYS A 364 12.77 -19.35 -9.28
C CYS A 364 13.45 -18.88 -10.57
N CYS A 365 12.91 -19.28 -11.72
CA CYS A 365 13.34 -18.78 -13.04
C CYS A 365 12.50 -17.60 -13.53
N LEU A 366 11.97 -16.77 -12.62
CA LEU A 366 11.19 -15.59 -12.98
C LEU A 366 12.13 -14.48 -13.48
N PRO A 367 11.78 -13.75 -14.55
CA PRO A 367 12.45 -12.50 -14.87
C PRO A 367 12.31 -11.55 -13.68
N CYS A 368 13.41 -11.27 -12.98
CA CYS A 368 13.43 -10.38 -11.84
C CYS A 368 14.50 -9.29 -12.02
N LEU A 369 14.13 -8.04 -11.78
CA LEU A 369 15.03 -6.89 -11.79
C LEU A 369 15.10 -6.27 -10.41
N ASP A 370 16.28 -6.32 -9.78
CA ASP A 370 16.56 -5.57 -8.57
C ASP A 370 16.78 -4.08 -8.89
N VAL A 371 16.04 -3.22 -8.18
CA VAL A 371 16.08 -1.76 -8.31
C VAL A 371 16.34 -1.14 -6.94
N GLN A 372 17.56 -0.63 -6.75
CA GLN A 372 17.96 0.06 -5.53
C GLN A 372 17.44 1.50 -5.51
N TYR A 373 16.66 1.85 -4.50
CA TYR A 373 16.07 3.17 -4.29
C TYR A 373 17.10 4.30 -4.43
N GLU A 374 18.24 4.22 -3.75
CA GLU A 374 19.28 5.24 -3.76
C GLU A 374 19.88 5.44 -5.16
N SER A 375 19.92 4.38 -5.99
CA SER A 375 20.37 4.49 -7.39
C SER A 375 19.35 5.27 -8.23
N VAL A 376 18.05 5.11 -7.97
CA VAL A 376 16.98 5.85 -8.65
C VAL A 376 17.00 7.33 -8.26
N ILE A 377 17.24 7.61 -6.97
CA ILE A 377 17.38 9.00 -6.49
C ILE A 377 18.62 9.68 -7.10
N THR A 378 19.71 8.93 -7.29
CA THR A 378 20.96 9.47 -7.82
C THR A 378 20.91 9.70 -9.34
N ASP A 379 20.31 8.78 -10.09
CA ASP A 379 20.19 8.87 -11.56
C ASP A 379 18.89 8.22 -12.04
N ILE A 380 17.81 9.00 -11.98
CA ILE A 380 16.48 8.54 -12.39
C ILE A 380 16.43 8.17 -13.88
N GLU A 381 17.14 8.88 -14.76
CA GLU A 381 17.07 8.61 -16.20
C GLU A 381 17.69 7.25 -16.53
N ALA A 382 18.89 6.97 -16.00
CA ALA A 382 19.54 5.70 -16.21
C ALA A 382 18.71 4.53 -15.67
N GLN A 383 18.14 4.68 -14.46
CA GLN A 383 17.28 3.64 -13.88
C GLN A 383 15.96 3.48 -14.63
N ALA A 384 15.30 4.56 -15.03
CA ALA A 384 14.06 4.50 -15.81
C ALA A 384 14.30 3.80 -17.16
N ARG A 385 15.41 4.10 -17.86
CA ARG A 385 15.79 3.38 -19.10
C ARG A 385 16.01 1.89 -18.86
N ARG A 386 16.70 1.53 -17.77
CA ARG A 386 16.94 0.12 -17.38
C ARG A 386 15.63 -0.62 -17.09
N ILE A 387 14.73 0.01 -16.34
CA ILE A 387 13.43 -0.56 -15.98
C ILE A 387 12.55 -0.74 -17.22
N LEU A 388 12.41 0.30 -18.06
CA LEU A 388 11.63 0.25 -19.30
C LEU A 388 12.17 -0.83 -20.26
N GLY A 389 13.49 -0.93 -20.40
CA GLY A 389 14.12 -1.97 -21.21
C GLY A 389 13.85 -3.39 -20.69
N PHE A 390 13.84 -3.57 -19.37
CA PHE A 390 13.50 -4.86 -18.73
C PHE A 390 12.05 -5.28 -18.98
N VAL A 391 11.09 -4.34 -18.95
CA VAL A 391 9.68 -4.63 -19.22
C VAL A 391 9.28 -4.50 -20.69
N GLY A 392 10.23 -4.25 -21.58
CA GLY A 392 10.00 -4.21 -23.03
C GLY A 392 9.30 -2.93 -23.56
N LEU A 393 9.32 -1.83 -22.81
CA LEU A 393 8.76 -0.55 -23.25
C LEU A 393 9.84 0.39 -23.84
N PRO A 394 9.50 1.20 -24.86
CA PRO A 394 10.40 2.23 -25.37
C PRO A 394 10.61 3.35 -24.34
N TRP A 395 11.66 4.15 -24.55
CA TRP A 395 11.86 5.36 -23.74
C TRP A 395 10.72 6.36 -23.91
N ASN A 396 10.31 7.00 -22.80
CA ASN A 396 9.41 8.15 -22.81
C ASN A 396 9.80 9.13 -21.70
N ASP A 397 9.89 10.43 -22.03
CA ASP A 397 10.30 11.47 -21.08
C ASP A 397 9.28 11.66 -19.93
N ALA A 398 8.03 11.21 -20.08
CA ALA A 398 7.02 11.28 -19.02
C ALA A 398 7.46 10.53 -17.75
N CYS A 399 8.28 9.48 -17.87
CA CYS A 399 8.82 8.74 -16.74
C CYS A 399 9.69 9.60 -15.80
N LEU A 400 10.31 10.67 -16.32
CA LEU A 400 11.09 11.64 -15.52
C LEU A 400 10.20 12.66 -14.81
N ARG A 401 8.97 12.84 -15.28
CA ARG A 401 7.98 13.80 -14.79
C ARG A 401 6.77 13.10 -14.17
N PHE A 402 6.99 11.93 -13.57
CA PHE A 402 5.92 11.12 -12.97
C PHE A 402 5.05 11.91 -11.97
N TYR A 403 5.63 12.87 -11.27
CA TYR A 403 4.95 13.73 -10.29
C TYR A 403 3.95 14.71 -10.91
N GLU A 404 3.99 14.94 -12.23
CA GLU A 404 3.01 15.76 -12.97
C GLU A 404 1.73 14.96 -13.31
N SER A 405 1.73 13.64 -13.13
CA SER A 405 0.55 12.81 -13.36
C SER A 405 -0.60 13.29 -12.48
N THR A 406 -1.80 13.42 -13.04
CA THR A 406 -3.02 13.69 -12.24
C THR A 406 -3.71 12.41 -11.78
N ARG A 407 -3.22 11.23 -12.20
CA ARG A 407 -3.80 9.94 -11.82
C ARG A 407 -3.69 9.74 -10.32
N THR A 408 -4.77 9.28 -9.71
CA THR A 408 -4.84 8.95 -8.29
C THR A 408 -3.76 7.97 -7.85
N VAL A 409 -3.18 8.20 -6.67
CA VAL A 409 -2.28 7.27 -6.00
C VAL A 409 -2.81 6.91 -4.62
N THR A 410 -3.08 5.62 -4.39
CA THR A 410 -3.57 5.11 -3.10
C THR A 410 -2.48 4.29 -2.42
N THR A 411 -1.68 4.93 -1.56
CA THR A 411 -0.61 4.26 -0.80
C THR A 411 -0.15 5.11 0.39
N ALA A 412 0.50 4.50 1.39
CA ALA A 412 1.12 5.22 2.50
C ALA A 412 2.22 6.21 2.06
N SER A 413 2.72 6.09 0.83
CA SER A 413 3.67 7.01 0.18
C SER A 413 3.02 8.12 -0.65
N VAL A 414 1.70 8.33 -0.60
CA VAL A 414 0.96 9.23 -1.50
C VAL A 414 1.60 10.63 -1.65
N ASP A 415 1.91 11.31 -0.54
CA ASP A 415 2.47 12.66 -0.61
C ASP A 415 3.91 12.66 -1.15
N GLN A 416 4.65 11.56 -0.96
CA GLN A 416 6.05 11.44 -1.37
C GLN A 416 6.18 11.31 -2.89
N VAL A 417 5.29 10.54 -3.53
CA VAL A 417 5.35 10.30 -4.97
C VAL A 417 4.71 11.42 -5.80
N ARG A 418 4.07 12.39 -5.13
CA ARG A 418 3.55 13.64 -5.72
C ARG A 418 4.60 14.75 -5.80
N GLN A 419 5.84 14.47 -5.40
CA GLN A 419 6.94 15.43 -5.45
C GLN A 419 7.97 14.98 -6.48
N PRO A 420 8.73 15.93 -7.08
CA PRO A 420 9.95 15.59 -7.81
C PRO A 420 10.91 14.78 -6.93
N ILE A 421 11.84 14.05 -7.57
CA ILE A 421 12.89 13.32 -6.85
C ILE A 421 13.58 14.22 -5.83
N TYR A 422 13.68 13.73 -4.60
CA TYR A 422 14.29 14.42 -3.49
C TYR A 422 15.20 13.47 -2.70
N THR A 423 16.20 14.03 -2.04
CA THR A 423 17.25 13.25 -1.34
C THR A 423 17.02 13.13 0.17
N SER A 424 16.04 13.85 0.74
CA SER A 424 15.81 13.91 2.20
C SER A 424 15.42 12.58 2.86
N SER A 425 15.10 11.55 2.07
CA SER A 425 14.83 10.19 2.56
C SER A 425 16.04 9.25 2.46
N VAL A 426 17.12 9.63 1.78
CA VAL A 426 18.36 8.85 1.74
C VAL A 426 19.16 9.15 3.01
N GLU A 427 19.55 8.11 3.74
CA GLU A 427 20.26 8.19 5.02
C GLU A 427 19.50 9.01 6.09
N ARG A 428 18.16 9.06 6.02
CA ARG A 428 17.34 9.74 7.04
C ARG A 428 17.58 9.12 8.42
N TRP A 429 17.89 7.82 8.48
CA TRP A 429 18.20 7.11 9.72
C TRP A 429 19.31 7.74 10.55
N ARG A 430 20.29 8.42 9.94
CA ARG A 430 21.37 9.11 10.66
C ARG A 430 20.86 10.18 11.62
N GLN A 431 19.69 10.77 11.34
CA GLN A 431 19.05 11.77 12.20
C GLN A 431 18.47 11.17 13.49
N TYR A 432 18.35 9.85 13.57
CA TYR A 432 17.75 9.10 14.66
C TYR A 432 18.67 8.01 15.21
N GLU A 433 19.93 7.96 14.75
CA GLU A 433 20.88 6.86 14.97
C GLU A 433 20.99 6.44 16.44
N HIS A 434 20.97 7.40 17.37
CA HIS A 434 21.06 7.15 18.81
C HIS A 434 19.91 6.29 19.38
N HIS A 435 18.77 6.24 18.69
CA HIS A 435 17.61 5.43 19.07
C HIS A 435 17.56 4.07 18.37
N LEU A 436 18.42 3.81 17.38
CA LEU A 436 18.29 2.66 16.47
C LEU A 436 19.13 1.45 16.87
N ALA A 437 19.83 1.48 18.00
CA ALA A 437 20.63 0.35 18.45
C ALA A 437 19.86 -1.00 18.45
N PRO A 438 18.61 -1.09 18.96
CA PRO A 438 17.87 -2.36 18.91
C PRO A 438 17.60 -2.88 17.49
N LEU A 439 17.37 -1.97 16.53
CA LEU A 439 17.14 -2.32 15.13
C LEU A 439 18.44 -2.79 14.48
N ILE A 440 19.52 -2.02 14.65
CA ILE A 440 20.84 -2.31 14.07
C ILE A 440 21.35 -3.66 14.57
N ASP A 441 21.24 -3.92 15.88
CA ASP A 441 21.66 -5.18 16.49
C ASP A 441 20.82 -6.36 15.97
N ALA A 442 19.51 -6.19 15.80
CA ALA A 442 18.64 -7.22 15.25
C ALA A 442 19.00 -7.55 13.79
N LEU A 443 19.23 -6.54 12.95
CA LEU A 443 19.63 -6.71 11.55
C LEU A 443 21.00 -7.41 11.43
N ARG A 444 21.99 -6.98 12.25
CA ARG A 444 23.32 -7.61 12.30
C ARG A 444 23.26 -9.06 12.74
N THR A 445 22.52 -9.34 13.82
CA THR A 445 22.36 -10.70 14.35
C THR A 445 21.74 -11.63 13.31
N ALA A 446 20.86 -11.10 12.47
CA ALA A 446 20.21 -11.85 11.41
C ALA A 446 21.02 -11.91 10.09
N GLY A 447 22.23 -11.35 10.05
CA GLY A 447 23.14 -11.42 8.90
C GLY A 447 22.79 -10.48 7.75
N VAL A 448 21.95 -9.47 7.98
CA VAL A 448 21.63 -8.47 6.96
C VAL A 448 22.83 -7.53 6.77
N GLU A 449 23.26 -7.34 5.52
CA GLU A 449 24.30 -6.36 5.19
C GLU A 449 23.82 -4.93 5.49
N LEU A 450 24.64 -4.14 6.19
CA LEU A 450 24.31 -2.77 6.59
C LEU A 450 25.29 -1.76 5.96
N PRO A 451 25.03 -1.29 4.74
CA PRO A 451 25.88 -0.29 4.10
C PRO A 451 25.95 1.00 4.92
N GLY A 452 27.16 1.50 5.14
CA GLY A 452 27.38 2.79 5.81
C GLY A 452 27.38 2.73 7.35
N ILE A 453 27.40 1.53 7.93
CA ILE A 453 27.75 1.28 9.33
C ILE A 453 28.99 0.39 9.37
N ASP A 454 30.10 0.95 9.86
CA ASP A 454 31.36 0.22 10.09
C ASP A 454 31.25 -0.83 11.21
#